data_AF-A0A7C2Q7C6-F1
#
_entry.id   AF-A0A7C2Q7C6-F1
#
_cell.length_a   1.000
_cell.length_b   1.000
_cell.length_c   1.000
_cell.angle_alpha   90.00
_cell.angle_beta   90.00
_cell.angle_gamma   90.00
#
_symmetry.space_group_name_H-M   'P 1'
#
loop_
_entity.id
_entity.type
_entity.pdbx_description
1 polymer ?
#
loop_
_entity_poly.entity_id
_entity_poly.type
_entity_poly.pdbx_seq_one_letter_code
_entity_poly.pdbx_strand_id
1 'polypeptide(L)'
;MEAGRLKLVLKARLLKLAVQAKGLLSLAALAAASALAARALAEPSDLGYAFLALLIFGGIILLIIGLIAVWILLAVWVYRDAKKRGMEATLWLLVVLLTGIIGLIVYLIVRREHPIQQPPPPPPPATG
;
A
#
# COMPACT_ATOMS: atom_id res chain seq x y z
N MET A 1 36.36 -58.30 -38.50
CA MET A 1 35.28 -57.75 -37.64
C MET A 1 35.56 -56.35 -37.07
N GLU A 2 36.73 -55.73 -37.35
CA GLU A 2 37.11 -54.46 -36.70
C GLU A 2 36.51 -53.19 -37.35
N ALA A 3 36.30 -53.20 -38.67
CA ALA A 3 35.80 -52.03 -39.40
C ALA A 3 34.40 -51.57 -38.94
N GLY A 4 33.53 -52.50 -38.53
CA GLY A 4 32.19 -52.17 -38.00
C GLY A 4 32.26 -51.51 -36.61
N ARG A 5 33.20 -51.97 -35.76
CA ARG A 5 33.41 -51.40 -34.42
C ARG A 5 33.94 -49.96 -34.51
N LEU A 6 34.83 -49.68 -35.46
CA LEU A 6 35.40 -48.35 -35.67
C LEU A 6 34.32 -47.33 -36.10
N LYS A 7 33.45 -47.70 -37.04
CA LYS A 7 32.34 -46.85 -37.50
C LYS A 7 31.34 -46.56 -36.37
N LEU A 8 31.10 -47.54 -35.49
CA LEU A 8 30.20 -47.38 -34.34
C LEU A 8 30.78 -46.43 -33.28
N VAL A 9 32.07 -46.58 -32.94
CA VAL A 9 32.77 -45.71 -32.00
C VAL A 9 32.86 -44.28 -32.53
N LEU A 10 33.13 -44.11 -33.82
CA LEU A 10 33.18 -42.79 -34.46
C LEU A 10 31.80 -42.11 -34.44
N LYS A 11 30.73 -42.81 -34.83
CA LYS A 11 29.36 -42.27 -34.73
C LYS A 11 29.00 -41.89 -33.30
N ALA A 12 29.32 -42.72 -32.31
CA ALA A 12 29.07 -42.41 -30.90
C ALA A 12 29.85 -41.18 -30.41
N ARG A 13 31.10 -41.00 -30.84
CA ARG A 13 31.91 -39.80 -30.55
C ARG A 13 31.34 -38.56 -31.23
N LEU A 14 30.96 -38.65 -32.50
CA LEU A 14 30.34 -37.54 -33.25
C LEU A 14 28.98 -37.14 -32.65
N LEU A 15 28.17 -38.11 -32.22
CA LEU A 15 26.91 -37.85 -31.50
C LEU A 15 27.17 -37.14 -30.16
N LYS A 16 28.15 -37.60 -29.37
CA LYS A 16 28.52 -36.92 -28.12
C LYS A 16 29.02 -35.50 -28.37
N LEU A 17 29.85 -35.30 -29.39
CA LEU A 17 30.34 -33.97 -29.79
C LEU A 17 29.19 -33.05 -30.23
N ALA A 18 28.22 -33.55 -31.01
CA ALA A 18 27.06 -32.76 -31.42
C ALA A 18 26.14 -32.40 -30.25
N VAL A 19 25.93 -33.30 -29.29
CA VAL A 19 25.15 -33.04 -28.07
C VAL A 19 25.87 -32.02 -27.17
N GLN A 20 27.18 -32.18 -26.99
CA GLN A 20 28.02 -31.22 -26.26
C GLN A 20 28.02 -29.84 -26.94
N ALA A 21 28.13 -29.80 -28.27
CA ALA A 21 28.05 -28.56 -29.03
C ALA A 21 26.67 -27.88 -28.92
N LYS A 22 25.57 -28.65 -28.94
CA LYS A 22 24.21 -28.12 -28.70
C LYS A 22 24.02 -27.60 -27.28
N GLY A 23 24.56 -28.30 -26.28
CA GLY A 23 24.59 -27.85 -24.89
C GLY A 23 25.37 -26.55 -24.74
N LEU A 24 26.55 -26.47 -25.36
CA LEU A 24 27.39 -25.28 -25.37
C LEU A 24 26.71 -24.10 -26.09
N LEU A 25 26.03 -24.36 -27.20
CA LEU A 25 25.22 -23.35 -27.92
C LEU A 25 24.03 -22.87 -27.06
N SER A 26 23.36 -23.76 -26.32
CA SER A 26 22.26 -23.37 -25.42
C SER A 26 22.75 -22.57 -24.21
N LEU A 27 23.92 -22.89 -23.67
CA LEU A 27 24.55 -22.13 -22.58
C LEU A 27 25.01 -20.76 -23.07
N ALA A 28 25.59 -20.67 -24.27
CA ALA A 28 25.95 -19.41 -24.89
C ALA A 28 24.70 -18.56 -25.20
N ALA A 29 23.61 -19.16 -25.66
CA ALA A 29 22.34 -18.47 -25.89
C ALA A 29 21.71 -17.98 -24.58
N LEU A 30 21.75 -18.78 -23.51
CA LEU A 30 21.25 -18.38 -22.19
C LEU A 30 22.10 -17.25 -21.58
N ALA A 31 23.43 -17.31 -21.73
CA ALA A 31 24.33 -16.24 -21.31
C ALA A 31 24.16 -14.96 -22.13
N ALA A 32 23.91 -15.08 -23.44
CA ALA A 32 23.59 -13.94 -24.30
C ALA A 32 22.23 -13.31 -23.94
N ALA A 33 21.22 -14.15 -23.65
CA ALA A 33 19.90 -13.71 -23.20
C ALA A 33 19.96 -13.05 -21.81
N SER A 34 20.74 -13.58 -20.88
CA SER A 34 20.94 -12.97 -19.55
C SER A 34 21.73 -11.66 -19.64
N ALA A 35 22.72 -11.57 -20.52
CA ALA A 35 23.44 -10.31 -20.79
C ALA A 35 22.54 -9.26 -21.47
N LEU A 36 21.62 -9.68 -22.35
CA LEU A 36 20.64 -8.80 -22.97
C LEU A 36 19.57 -8.34 -21.97
N ALA A 37 19.09 -9.23 -21.10
CA ALA A 37 18.19 -8.90 -20.00
C ALA A 37 18.87 -7.98 -18.96
N ALA A 38 20.13 -8.23 -18.62
CA ALA A 38 20.92 -7.36 -17.75
C ALA A 38 21.15 -5.97 -18.40
N ARG A 39 21.28 -5.91 -19.72
CA ARG A 39 21.33 -4.63 -20.48
C ARG A 39 19.98 -3.92 -20.50
N ALA A 40 18.87 -4.65 -20.61
CA ALA A 40 17.52 -4.08 -20.49
C ALA A 40 17.22 -3.53 -19.08
N LEU A 41 17.81 -4.14 -18.05
CA LEU A 41 17.79 -3.66 -16.66
C LEU A 41 18.84 -2.57 -16.37
N ALA A 42 19.77 -2.32 -17.31
CA ALA A 42 20.85 -1.34 -17.19
C ALA A 42 20.61 -0.12 -18.11
N GLU A 43 19.36 0.16 -18.44
CA GLU A 43 18.95 1.43 -19.06
C GLU A 43 19.01 2.55 -17.99
N PRO A 44 19.88 3.56 -18.13
CA PRO A 44 20.10 4.59 -17.11
C PRO A 44 18.89 5.52 -16.87
N SER A 45 17.80 5.38 -17.64
CA SER A 45 16.50 6.01 -17.37
C SER A 45 15.68 5.31 -16.28
N ASP A 46 16.03 4.08 -15.87
CA ASP A 46 15.25 3.28 -14.94
C ASP A 46 15.33 3.80 -13.49
N LEU A 47 16.45 4.43 -13.12
CA LEU A 47 16.64 5.04 -11.80
C LEU A 47 15.69 6.22 -11.57
N GLY A 48 15.36 6.96 -12.63
CA GLY A 48 14.40 8.07 -12.60
C GLY A 48 12.95 7.58 -12.44
N TYR A 49 12.56 6.55 -13.19
CA TYR A 49 11.22 5.95 -13.06
C TYR A 49 11.02 5.22 -11.73
N ALA A 50 12.04 4.52 -11.22
CA ALA A 50 12.00 3.91 -9.90
C ALA A 50 11.86 4.96 -8.78
N PHE A 51 12.58 6.08 -8.87
CA PHE A 51 12.45 7.19 -7.95
C PHE A 51 11.06 7.85 -8.03
N LEU A 52 10.55 8.09 -9.23
CA LEU A 52 9.21 8.64 -9.44
C LEU A 52 8.12 7.69 -8.92
N ALA A 53 8.25 6.39 -9.14
CA ALA A 53 7.35 5.37 -8.61
C ALA A 53 7.37 5.34 -7.08
N LEU A 54 8.55 5.45 -6.45
CA LEU A 54 8.68 5.54 -5.00
C LEU A 54 8.01 6.80 -4.44
N LEU A 55 8.18 7.95 -5.09
CA LEU A 55 7.53 9.20 -4.68
C LEU A 55 6.01 9.15 -4.80
N ILE A 56 5.48 8.60 -5.90
CA ILE A 56 4.03 8.45 -6.09
C ILE A 56 3.47 7.46 -5.08
N PHE A 57 4.09 6.29 -4.95
CA PHE A 57 3.63 5.25 -4.02
C PHE A 57 3.72 5.71 -2.56
N GLY A 58 4.85 6.30 -2.16
CA GLY A 58 5.02 6.90 -0.85
C GLY A 58 4.06 8.06 -0.60
N GLY A 59 3.83 8.91 -1.60
CA GLY A 59 2.86 10.00 -1.55
C GLY A 59 1.42 9.53 -1.34
N ILE A 60 1.00 8.47 -2.04
CA ILE A 60 -0.32 7.86 -1.87
C ILE A 60 -0.48 7.29 -0.45
N ILE A 61 0.54 6.60 0.08
CA ILE A 61 0.52 6.07 1.45
C ILE A 61 0.37 7.22 2.46
N LEU A 62 1.16 8.28 2.32
CA LEU A 62 1.08 9.45 3.20
C LEU A 62 -0.29 10.15 3.11
N LEU A 63 -0.87 10.24 1.91
CA LEU A 63 -2.21 10.77 1.70
C LEU A 63 -3.27 9.94 2.44
N ILE A 64 -3.22 8.62 2.31
CA ILE A 64 -4.16 7.71 2.99
C ILE A 64 -4.02 7.83 4.50
N ILE A 65 -2.79 7.85 5.03
CA ILE A 65 -2.53 8.04 6.46
C ILE A 65 -3.09 9.40 6.92
N GLY A 66 -2.88 10.46 6.13
CA GLY A 66 -3.43 11.79 6.42
C GLY A 66 -4.95 11.80 6.45
N LEU A 67 -5.62 11.15 5.50
CA LEU A 67 -7.07 11.03 5.47
C LEU A 67 -7.61 10.25 6.68
N ILE A 68 -6.98 9.14 7.05
CA ILE A 68 -7.34 8.36 8.24
C ILE A 68 -7.15 9.20 9.50
N ALA A 69 -6.03 9.93 9.61
CA ALA A 69 -5.78 10.81 10.74
C ALA A 69 -6.86 11.89 10.87
N VAL A 70 -7.20 12.58 9.77
CA VAL A 70 -8.31 13.55 9.75
C VAL A 70 -9.62 12.91 10.18
N TRP A 71 -9.90 11.68 9.73
CA TRP A 71 -11.11 10.96 10.09
C TRP A 71 -11.20 10.62 11.59
N ILE A 72 -10.08 10.17 12.17
CA ILE A 72 -9.97 9.93 13.62
C ILE A 72 -10.12 11.24 14.39
N LEU A 73 -9.48 12.32 13.96
CA LEU A 73 -9.61 13.64 14.58
C LEU A 73 -11.06 14.12 14.58
N LEU A 74 -11.77 13.90 13.47
CA LEU A 74 -13.18 14.23 13.34
C LEU A 74 -14.05 13.39 14.31
N ALA A 75 -13.78 12.09 14.41
CA ALA A 75 -14.47 11.20 15.34
C ALA A 75 -14.27 11.63 16.81
N VAL A 76 -13.02 11.92 17.19
CA VAL A 76 -12.69 12.46 18.52
C VAL A 76 -13.39 13.79 18.77
N TRP A 77 -13.46 14.66 17.75
CA TRP A 77 -14.15 15.93 17.84
C TRP A 77 -15.66 15.75 18.07
N VAL A 78 -16.34 14.88 17.33
CA VAL A 78 -17.77 14.57 17.52
C VAL A 78 -18.02 14.07 18.94
N TYR A 79 -17.19 13.15 19.44
CA TYR A 79 -17.33 12.64 20.79
C TYR A 79 -17.21 13.76 21.85
N ARG A 80 -16.20 14.64 21.71
CA ARG A 80 -15.99 15.76 22.65
C ARG A 80 -17.09 16.82 22.54
N ASP A 81 -17.58 17.13 21.34
CA ASP A 81 -18.65 18.11 21.13
C ASP A 81 -19.98 17.59 21.67
N ALA A 82 -20.31 16.31 21.44
CA ALA A 82 -21.51 15.67 22.00
C ALA A 82 -21.49 15.66 23.54
N LYS A 83 -20.33 15.31 24.14
CA LYS A 83 -20.17 15.31 25.60
C LYS A 83 -20.37 16.70 26.21
N LYS A 84 -19.91 17.77 25.55
CA LYS A 84 -20.12 19.17 26.00
C LYS A 84 -21.58 19.62 25.92
N ARG A 85 -22.35 19.04 25.00
CA ARG A 85 -23.78 19.33 24.81
C ARG A 85 -24.68 18.47 25.69
N GLY A 86 -24.12 17.59 26.52
CA GLY A 86 -24.88 16.63 27.33
C GLY A 86 -25.63 15.59 26.48
N MET A 87 -25.18 15.35 25.25
CA MET A 87 -25.71 14.33 24.35
C MET A 87 -24.97 13.01 24.55
N GLU A 88 -25.60 11.89 24.20
CA GLU A 88 -24.99 10.55 24.24
C GLU A 88 -23.83 10.43 23.24
N ALA A 89 -22.63 10.80 23.70
CA ALA A 89 -21.44 10.94 22.86
C ALA A 89 -21.02 9.65 22.16
N THR A 90 -21.18 8.51 22.84
CA THR A 90 -20.86 7.19 22.28
C THR A 90 -21.80 6.82 21.14
N LEU A 91 -23.10 7.12 21.27
CA LEU A 91 -24.09 6.88 20.21
C LEU A 91 -23.80 7.74 18.98
N TRP A 92 -23.55 9.05 19.18
CA TRP A 92 -23.23 9.95 18.07
C TRP A 92 -21.92 9.60 17.37
N LEU A 93 -20.90 9.22 18.13
CA LEU A 93 -19.65 8.69 17.57
C LEU A 93 -19.90 7.46 16.70
N LEU A 94 -20.69 6.49 17.17
CA LEU A 94 -20.98 5.26 16.44
C LEU A 94 -21.77 5.52 15.16
N VAL A 95 -22.75 6.43 15.21
CA VAL A 95 -23.54 6.85 14.03
C VAL A 95 -22.64 7.47 12.98
N VAL A 96 -21.78 8.43 13.35
CA VAL A 96 -20.85 9.09 12.41
C VAL A 96 -19.83 8.10 11.85
N LEU A 97 -19.35 7.16 12.67
CA LEU A 97 -18.37 6.16 12.25
C LEU A 97 -18.97 5.15 11.25
N LEU A 98 -20.22 4.71 11.46
CA LEU A 98 -20.90 3.72 10.60
C LEU A 98 -21.45 4.32 9.31
N THR A 99 -22.07 5.50 9.39
CA THR A 99 -22.75 6.13 8.25
C THR A 99 -21.87 7.17 7.54
N GLY A 100 -20.67 7.42 8.06
CA GLY A 100 -19.68 8.31 7.49
C GLY A 100 -20.14 9.76 7.41
N ILE A 101 -19.99 10.36 6.23
CA ILE A 101 -20.37 11.76 5.98
C ILE A 101 -21.86 11.99 6.25
N ILE A 102 -22.73 11.01 5.97
CA ILE A 102 -24.18 11.15 6.20
C ILE A 102 -24.46 11.34 7.70
N GLY A 103 -23.85 10.53 8.57
CA GLY A 103 -23.97 10.67 10.01
C GLY A 103 -23.43 11.98 10.53
N LEU A 104 -22.33 12.48 9.94
CA LEU A 104 -21.79 13.78 10.28
C LEU A 104 -22.78 14.91 9.95
N ILE A 105 -23.43 14.86 8.79
CA ILE A 105 -24.45 15.85 8.40
C ILE A 105 -25.62 15.81 9.38
N VAL A 106 -26.14 14.62 9.70
CA VAL A 106 -27.23 14.44 10.67
C VAL A 106 -26.82 14.97 12.05
N TYR A 107 -25.61 14.66 12.51
CA TYR A 107 -25.06 15.18 13.77
C TYR A 107 -25.02 16.71 13.77
N LEU A 108 -24.55 17.35 12.68
CA LEU A 108 -24.49 18.80 12.58
C LEU A 108 -25.85 19.47 12.59
N ILE A 109 -26.90 18.80 12.10
CA ILE A 109 -28.28 19.28 12.18
C ILE A 109 -28.76 19.19 13.62
N VAL A 110 -28.71 18.00 14.24
CA VAL A 110 -29.25 17.77 15.59
C VAL A 110 -28.50 18.56 16.65
N ARG A 111 -27.18 18.78 16.51
CA ARG A 111 -26.42 19.56 17.50
C ARG A 111 -26.93 21.00 17.64
N ARG A 112 -27.62 21.55 16.63
CA ARG A 112 -28.15 22.93 16.69
C ARG A 112 -29.25 23.07 17.75
N GLU A 113 -29.98 21.99 18.01
CA GLU A 113 -31.05 21.92 19.00
C GLU A 113 -30.53 21.67 20.42
N HIS A 114 -29.25 21.28 20.56
CA HIS A 114 -28.57 21.05 21.83
C HIS A 114 -27.45 22.06 22.04
N PRO A 115 -27.75 23.25 22.63
CA PRO A 115 -26.73 24.19 23.07
C PRO A 115 -25.75 23.52 24.04
N ILE A 116 -24.53 24.06 24.09
CA ILE A 116 -23.55 23.61 25.09
C ILE A 116 -24.15 23.83 26.48
N GLN A 117 -24.21 22.77 27.29
CA GLN A 117 -24.66 22.89 28.67
C GLN A 117 -23.66 23.77 29.41
N GLN A 118 -24.11 24.96 29.83
CA GLN A 118 -23.31 25.81 30.70
C GLN A 118 -23.26 25.15 32.09
N PRO A 119 -22.10 25.17 32.77
CA PRO A 119 -22.05 24.79 34.18
C PRO A 119 -23.07 25.63 34.96
N PRO A 120 -23.73 25.08 35.99
CA PRO A 120 -24.63 25.85 36.81
C PRO A 120 -23.91 27.11 37.31
N PRO A 121 -24.58 28.29 37.30
CA PRO A 121 -23.98 29.51 37.78
C PRO A 121 -23.44 29.29 39.20
N PRO A 122 -22.25 29.82 39.53
CA PRO A 122 -21.70 29.68 40.88
C PRO A 122 -22.73 30.19 41.89
N PRO A 123 -22.90 29.51 43.04
CA PRO A 123 -23.83 29.96 44.06
C PRO A 123 -23.50 31.42 44.43
N PRO A 124 -24.53 32.26 44.67
CA PRO A 124 -24.31 33.64 45.10
C PRO A 124 -23.34 33.66 46.29
N PRO A 125 -22.41 34.64 46.36
CA PRO A 125 -21.57 34.81 47.54
C PRO A 125 -22.47 34.82 48.78
N ALA A 126 -22.18 33.98 49.77
CA ALA A 126 -22.90 33.98 51.02
C ALA A 126 -22.80 35.39 51.61
N THR A 127 -23.91 36.12 51.57
CA THR A 127 -24.00 37.46 52.15
C THR A 127 -24.14 37.23 53.65
N GLY A 128 -23.02 37.37 54.36
CA GLY A 128 -22.96 37.39 55.83
C GLY A 128 -23.28 38.76 56.38
#